data_AF-A0A9E5WCK7-F1
#
_entry.id   AF-A0A9E5WCK7-F1
#
_cell.length_a   1.000
_cell.length_b   1.000
_cell.length_c   1.000
_cell.angle_alpha   90.00
_cell.angle_beta   90.00
_cell.angle_gamma   90.00
#
_symmetry.space_group_name_H-M   'P 1'
#
loop_
_entity.id
_entity.type
_entity.pdbx_description
1 polymer ?
#
loop_
_entity_poly.entity_id
_entity_poly.type
_entity_poly.pdbx_seq_one_letter_code
_entity_poly.pdbx_strand_id
1 'polypeptide(L)'
;MTAYFILPGLFIFISGACIGSFLNVCIYRVPENKSIVFPGSFCPDCKNSIPFYCNIPILSYIFLKGRCKFCNHPISIRYPSVEAMTGIFAFFLFHKFGLTPAMIYWLFFISILIIVSFIDIDCQIIPDIISVPGIFIFAS
;
A
#
# COMPACT_ATOMS: atom_id res chain seq x y z
N MET A 1 -26.28 -16.46 -1.93
CA MET A 1 -25.88 -15.40 -0.96
C MET A 1 -24.40 -15.02 -1.09
N THR A 2 -23.50 -15.96 -1.42
CA THR A 2 -22.05 -15.70 -1.63
C THR A 2 -21.70 -14.98 -2.93
N ALA A 3 -22.34 -15.31 -4.07
CA ALA A 3 -21.98 -14.74 -5.38
C ALA A 3 -22.13 -13.21 -5.49
N TYR A 4 -23.15 -12.63 -4.84
CA TYR A 4 -23.39 -11.18 -4.84
C TYR A 4 -22.30 -10.38 -4.10
N PHE A 5 -21.57 -11.02 -3.20
CA PHE A 5 -20.47 -10.39 -2.47
C PHE A 5 -19.12 -10.44 -3.22
N ILE A 6 -19.01 -11.28 -4.26
CA ILE A 6 -17.74 -11.48 -4.99
C ILE A 6 -17.38 -10.23 -5.79
N LEU A 7 -18.31 -9.68 -6.58
CA LEU A 7 -18.03 -8.52 -7.43
C LEU A 7 -17.72 -7.25 -6.61
N PRO A 8 -18.50 -6.88 -5.58
CA PRO A 8 -18.14 -5.79 -4.68
C PRO A 8 -16.84 -6.08 -3.93
N GLY A 9 -16.63 -7.31 -3.47
CA GLY A 9 -15.40 -7.71 -2.80
C GLY A 9 -14.16 -7.53 -3.68
N LEU A 10 -14.24 -7.88 -4.97
CA LEU A 10 -13.16 -7.66 -5.92
C LEU A 10 -12.86 -6.17 -6.10
N PHE A 11 -13.89 -5.32 -6.20
CA PHE A 11 -13.71 -3.88 -6.28
C PHE A 11 -13.04 -3.31 -5.02
N ILE A 12 -13.41 -3.80 -3.83
CA ILE A 12 -12.77 -3.43 -2.57
C ILE A 12 -11.32 -3.91 -2.51
N PHE A 13 -11.05 -5.13 -2.97
CA PHE A 13 -9.68 -5.64 -3.07
C PHE A 13 -8.81 -4.75 -3.95
N ILE A 14 -9.28 -4.39 -5.15
CA ILE A 14 -8.55 -3.52 -6.09
C ILE A 14 -8.30 -2.15 -5.44
N SER A 15 -9.31 -1.58 -4.79
CA SER A 15 -9.19 -0.31 -4.08
C SER A 15 -8.18 -0.39 -2.93
N GLY A 16 -8.18 -1.48 -2.16
CA GLY A 16 -7.18 -1.77 -1.13
C GLY A 16 -5.77 -1.96 -1.71
N ALA A 17 -5.63 -2.59 -2.88
CA ALA A 17 -4.35 -2.72 -3.57
C ALA A 17 -3.80 -1.36 -4.05
N CYS A 18 -4.67 -0.45 -4.51
CA CYS A 18 -4.30 0.93 -4.82
C CYS A 18 -3.80 1.68 -3.58
N ILE A 19 -4.47 1.52 -2.43
CA ILE A 19 -4.01 2.05 -1.15
C ILE A 19 -2.64 1.46 -0.82
N GLY A 20 -2.47 0.14 -0.91
CA GLY A 20 -1.18 -0.54 -0.68
C GLY A 20 -0.05 -0.03 -1.56
N SER A 21 -0.34 0.35 -2.81
CA SER A 21 0.65 0.95 -3.71
C SER A 21 1.12 2.32 -3.19
N PHE A 22 0.21 3.11 -2.63
CA PHE A 22 0.58 4.34 -1.92
C PHE A 22 1.34 4.07 -0.61
N LEU A 23 0.99 3.01 0.13
CA LEU A 23 1.74 2.64 1.36
C LEU A 23 3.21 2.34 1.05
N ASN A 24 3.53 1.72 -0.09
CA ASN A 24 4.92 1.55 -0.53
C ASN A 24 5.67 2.88 -0.68
N VAL A 25 4.98 3.95 -1.13
CA VAL A 25 5.56 5.30 -1.20
C VAL A 25 5.85 5.83 0.20
N CYS A 26 4.91 5.68 1.14
CA CYS A 26 5.10 6.09 2.54
C CYS A 26 6.26 5.33 3.20
N ILE A 27 6.28 4.01 3.06
CA ILE A 27 7.33 3.14 3.61
C ILE A 27 8.72 3.58 3.15
N TYR A 28 8.88 3.89 1.85
CA TYR A 28 10.16 4.32 1.31
C TYR A 28 10.54 5.76 1.71
N ARG A 29 9.57 6.69 1.70
CA ARG A 29 9.87 8.12 1.79
C ARG A 29 9.85 8.69 3.20
N VAL A 30 9.03 8.15 4.11
CA VAL A 30 8.89 8.67 5.48
C VAL A 30 10.21 8.58 6.26
N PRO A 31 10.94 7.45 6.29
CA PRO A 31 12.20 7.36 7.04
C PRO A 31 13.27 8.33 6.54
N GLU A 32 13.24 8.64 5.24
CA GLU A 32 14.16 9.57 4.59
C GLU A 32 13.69 11.04 4.63
N ASN A 33 12.60 11.35 5.35
CA ASN A 33 11.97 12.68 5.40
C ASN A 33 11.66 13.26 4.00
N LYS A 34 11.34 12.41 3.03
CA LYS A 34 10.99 12.82 1.66
C LYS A 34 9.48 13.07 1.56
N SER A 35 9.10 14.00 0.68
CA SER A 35 7.69 14.29 0.40
C SER A 35 6.98 13.09 -0.22
N ILE A 36 5.82 12.73 0.34
CA ILE A 36 4.94 11.67 -0.18
C ILE A 36 4.04 12.13 -1.32
N VAL A 37 3.99 13.44 -1.60
CA VAL A 37 3.11 14.04 -2.62
C VAL A 37 3.85 14.32 -3.93
N PHE A 38 5.07 14.87 -3.85
CA PHE A 38 5.87 15.25 -5.01
C PHE A 38 7.36 14.94 -4.79
N PRO A 39 8.10 14.43 -5.79
CA PRO A 39 7.66 14.04 -7.15
C PRO A 39 6.79 12.78 -7.15
N GLY A 40 6.15 12.47 -8.29
CA GLY A 40 5.38 11.23 -8.48
C GLY A 40 6.22 9.96 -8.36
N SER A 41 5.63 8.79 -8.62
CA SER A 41 6.36 7.51 -8.60
C SER A 41 7.50 7.51 -9.61
N PHE A 42 8.69 7.09 -9.19
CA PHE A 42 9.89 7.01 -10.04
C PHE A 42 10.68 5.75 -9.71
N CYS A 43 11.47 5.27 -10.66
CA CYS A 43 12.38 4.15 -10.42
C CYS A 43 13.59 4.59 -9.56
N PRO A 44 13.91 3.92 -8.45
CA PRO A 44 14.99 4.34 -7.55
C PRO A 44 16.37 4.34 -8.23
N ASP A 45 16.61 3.47 -9.21
CA ASP A 45 17.90 3.36 -9.91
C ASP A 45 18.05 4.36 -11.05
N CYS A 46 17.16 4.32 -12.05
CA CYS A 46 17.29 5.17 -13.24
C CYS A 46 16.60 6.52 -13.12
N LYS A 47 15.87 6.77 -12.02
CA LYS A 47 15.11 8.01 -11.74
C LYS A 47 14.05 8.38 -12.77
N ASN A 48 13.79 7.55 -13.77
CA ASN A 48 12.68 7.76 -14.71
C ASN A 48 11.35 7.73 -13.97
N SER A 49 10.47 8.67 -14.34
CA SER A 49 9.08 8.72 -13.89
C SER A 49 8.34 7.46 -14.35
N ILE A 50 7.58 6.85 -13.43
CA ILE A 50 6.81 5.65 -13.72
C ILE A 50 5.44 6.11 -14.27
N PRO A 51 5.11 5.83 -15.53
CA PRO A 51 3.80 6.17 -16.06
C PRO A 51 2.71 5.38 -15.32
N PHE A 52 1.51 5.96 -15.19
CA PHE A 52 0.43 5.40 -14.36
C PHE A 52 0.11 3.92 -14.66
N TYR A 53 0.17 3.50 -15.93
CA TYR A 53 -0.11 2.12 -16.35
C TYR A 53 1.00 1.12 -15.95
N CYS A 54 2.19 1.59 -15.62
CA CYS A 54 3.27 0.81 -15.01
C CYS A 54 3.21 0.84 -13.47
N ASN A 55 2.22 1.52 -12.90
CA ASN A 55 1.97 1.62 -11.46
C ASN A 55 0.61 1.00 -11.07
N ILE A 56 0.04 0.14 -11.94
CA ILE A 56 -1.19 -0.60 -11.63
C ILE A 56 -0.82 -1.70 -10.63
N PRO A 57 -1.41 -1.69 -9.42
CA PRO A 57 -1.03 -2.62 -8.35
C PRO A 57 -1.07 -4.07 -8.80
N ILE A 58 -0.05 -4.86 -8.42
CA ILE A 58 0.15 -6.29 -8.71
C ILE A 58 0.34 -6.60 -10.19
N LEU A 59 -0.54 -6.11 -11.06
CA LEU A 59 -0.56 -6.36 -12.50
C LEU A 59 0.69 -5.82 -13.19
N SER A 60 1.09 -4.57 -12.91
CA SER A 60 2.28 -4.00 -13.53
C SER A 60 3.53 -4.81 -13.18
N TYR A 61 3.64 -5.32 -11.96
CA TYR A 61 4.76 -6.19 -11.55
C TYR A 61 4.78 -7.50 -12.36
N ILE A 62 3.63 -8.16 -12.52
CA ILE A 62 3.51 -9.41 -13.29
C ILE A 62 3.85 -9.19 -14.76
N PHE A 63 3.27 -8.17 -15.40
CA PHE A 63 3.50 -7.88 -16.82
C PHE A 63 4.94 -7.43 -17.11
N LEU A 64 5.55 -6.70 -16.18
CA LEU A 64 6.95 -6.28 -16.29
C LEU A 64 7.93 -7.37 -15.81
N LYS A 65 7.44 -8.55 -15.40
CA LYS A 65 8.22 -9.68 -14.87
C LYS A 65 9.13 -9.27 -13.71
N GLY A 66 8.63 -8.40 -12.84
CA GLY A 66 9.37 -7.87 -11.69
C GLY A 66 10.59 -7.03 -12.05
N ARG A 67 10.58 -6.31 -13.18
CA ARG A 67 11.70 -5.47 -13.61
C ARG A 67 11.23 -4.08 -14.06
N CYS A 68 12.07 -3.07 -13.87
CA CYS A 68 11.77 -1.73 -14.37
C CYS A 68 11.72 -1.71 -15.91
N LYS A 69 10.68 -1.11 -16.49
CA LYS A 69 10.50 -0.98 -17.96
C LYS A 69 11.67 -0.26 -18.66
N PHE A 70 12.35 0.66 -17.97
CA PHE A 70 13.37 1.53 -18.56
C PHE A 70 14.80 1.02 -18.39
N CYS A 71 15.15 0.49 -17.20
CA CYS A 71 16.52 0.06 -16.89
C CYS A 71 16.66 -1.43 -16.59
N ASN A 72 15.57 -2.21 -16.63
CA ASN A 72 15.54 -3.64 -16.28
C ASN A 72 16.00 -3.99 -14.85
N HIS A 73 16.20 -3.00 -13.99
CA HIS A 73 16.53 -3.23 -12.58
C HIS A 73 15.39 -4.03 -11.91
N PRO A 74 15.70 -5.06 -11.11
CA PRO A 74 14.69 -5.87 -10.44
C PRO A 74 13.85 -5.03 -9.47
N ILE A 75 12.54 -5.11 -9.60
CA ILE A 75 11.60 -4.54 -8.64
C ILE A 75 11.45 -5.57 -7.52
N SER A 76 11.55 -5.14 -6.26
CA SER A 76 11.40 -6.03 -5.12
C SER A 76 9.99 -6.63 -5.06
N ILE A 77 9.88 -7.93 -4.76
CA ILE A 77 8.61 -8.64 -4.53
C ILE A 77 7.82 -8.05 -3.35
N ARG A 78 8.50 -7.26 -2.51
CA ARG A 78 7.86 -6.51 -1.44
C ARG A 78 6.75 -5.60 -1.94
N TYR A 79 6.97 -4.89 -3.06
CA TYR A 79 5.99 -3.96 -3.62
C TYR A 79 4.62 -4.62 -3.87
N PRO A 80 4.53 -5.68 -4.70
CA PRO A 80 3.26 -6.37 -4.92
C PRO A 80 2.76 -7.11 -3.67
N SER A 81 3.64 -7.48 -2.73
CA SER A 81 3.20 -8.11 -1.47
C SER A 81 2.43 -7.15 -0.56
N VAL A 82 2.88 -5.89 -0.43
CA VAL A 82 2.18 -4.84 0.34
C VAL A 82 0.84 -4.51 -0.31
N GLU A 83 0.81 -4.41 -1.63
CA GLU A 83 -0.42 -4.20 -2.41
C GLU A 83 -1.43 -5.33 -2.20
N ALA A 84 -0.99 -6.58 -2.34
CA ALA A 84 -1.84 -7.75 -2.12
C ALA A 84 -2.32 -7.84 -0.67
N MET A 85 -1.43 -7.65 0.31
CA MET A 85 -1.81 -7.72 1.73
C MET A 85 -2.85 -6.65 2.10
N THR A 86 -2.67 -5.42 1.62
CA THR A 86 -3.65 -4.34 1.86
C THR A 86 -4.99 -4.63 1.19
N GLY A 87 -4.98 -5.15 -0.05
CA GLY A 87 -6.18 -5.60 -0.75
C GLY A 87 -6.90 -6.74 -0.02
N ILE A 88 -6.17 -7.73 0.48
CA ILE A 88 -6.69 -8.86 1.26
C ILE A 88 -7.36 -8.36 2.55
N PHE A 89 -6.70 -7.48 3.31
CA PHE A 89 -7.30 -6.92 4.51
C PHE A 89 -8.55 -6.10 4.20
N ALA A 90 -8.54 -5.27 3.15
CA ALA A 90 -9.72 -4.52 2.73
C ALA A 90 -10.89 -5.45 2.40
N PHE A 91 -10.64 -6.54 1.68
CA PHE A 91 -11.65 -7.56 1.36
C PHE A 91 -12.22 -8.21 2.63
N PHE A 92 -11.37 -8.63 3.57
CA PHE A 92 -11.84 -9.25 4.82
C PHE A 92 -12.61 -8.27 5.71
N LEU A 93 -12.18 -7.01 5.79
CA LEU A 93 -12.90 -5.97 6.49
C LEU A 93 -14.27 -5.72 5.88
N PHE A 94 -14.36 -5.66 4.55
CA PHE A 94 -15.65 -5.56 3.85
C PHE A 94 -16.54 -6.77 4.11
N HIS A 95 -15.99 -7.98 4.13
CA HIS A 95 -16.77 -9.18 4.45
C HIS A 95 -17.31 -9.17 5.90
N LYS A 96 -16.54 -8.63 6.85
CA LYS A 96 -16.90 -8.57 8.27
C LYS A 96 -17.86 -7.43 8.60
N PHE A 97 -17.61 -6.24 8.07
CA PHE A 97 -18.28 -5.00 8.47
C PHE A 97 -19.18 -4.40 7.37
N GLY A 98 -19.10 -4.89 6.14
CA GLY A 98 -19.73 -4.25 4.98
C GLY A 98 -19.13 -2.87 4.66
N LEU A 99 -19.82 -2.09 3.82
CA LEU A 99 -19.50 -0.68 3.54
C LEU A 99 -20.00 0.21 4.69
N THR A 100 -19.34 0.13 5.83
CA THR A 100 -19.66 0.91 7.02
C THR A 100 -18.49 1.82 7.41
N PRO A 101 -18.72 2.89 8.20
CA PRO A 101 -17.64 3.71 8.73
C PRO A 101 -16.60 2.89 9.53
N ALA A 102 -17.04 1.81 10.19
CA ALA A 102 -16.16 0.89 10.90
C ALA A 102 -15.14 0.23 9.96
N MET A 103 -15.53 -0.16 8.75
CA MET A 103 -14.60 -0.71 7.75
C MET A 103 -13.49 0.29 7.41
N ILE A 104 -13.85 1.56 7.18
CA ILE A 104 -12.89 2.62 6.82
C ILE A 104 -11.93 2.88 7.99
N TYR A 105 -12.43 2.95 9.21
CA TYR A 105 -11.63 3.11 10.42
C TYR A 105 -10.59 1.99 10.56
N TRP A 106 -11.02 0.73 10.46
CA TRP A 106 -10.11 -0.42 10.58
C TRP A 106 -9.14 -0.53 9.40
N LEU A 107 -9.55 -0.13 8.19
CA LEU A 107 -8.66 -0.11 7.02
C LEU A 107 -7.56 0.93 7.19
N PHE A 108 -7.91 2.11 7.71
CA PHE A 108 -6.95 3.17 8.01
C PHE A 108 -5.96 2.72 9.10
N PHE A 109 -6.47 2.12 10.17
CA PHE A 109 -5.64 1.54 11.24
C PHE A 109 -4.66 0.49 10.70
N ILE A 110 -5.15 -0.49 9.94
CA ILE A 110 -4.30 -1.53 9.34
C ILE A 110 -3.28 -0.92 8.38
N SER A 111 -3.65 0.08 7.58
CA SER A 111 -2.73 0.75 6.66
C SER A 111 -1.55 1.39 7.40
N ILE A 112 -1.81 2.03 8.55
CA ILE A 112 -0.76 2.60 9.40
C ILE A 112 0.13 1.49 9.98
N LEU A 113 -0.46 0.40 10.49
CA LEU A 113 0.31 -0.73 11.00
C LEU A 113 1.19 -1.37 9.94
N ILE A 114 0.70 -1.50 8.70
CA ILE A 114 1.49 -1.99 7.56
C ILE A 114 2.69 -1.07 7.34
N ILE A 115 2.49 0.25 7.25
CA ILE A 115 3.60 1.20 7.07
C ILE A 115 4.63 1.04 8.20
N VAL A 116 4.20 1.09 9.46
CA VAL A 116 5.10 1.02 10.62
C VAL A 116 5.86 -0.31 10.66
N SER A 117 5.17 -1.44 10.44
CA SER A 117 5.81 -2.77 10.44
C SER A 117 6.90 -2.87 9.39
N PHE A 118 6.66 -2.31 8.21
CA PHE A 118 7.63 -2.36 7.11
C PHE A 118 8.78 -1.39 7.29
N ILE A 119 8.56 -0.22 7.88
CA ILE A 119 9.65 0.70 8.25
C ILE A 119 10.50 0.10 9.37
N ASP A 120 9.87 -0.54 10.36
CA ASP A 120 10.58 -1.21 11.45
C ASP A 120 11.44 -2.37 10.94
N ILE A 121 10.94 -3.17 9.99
CA ILE A 121 11.73 -4.22 9.34
C ILE A 121 12.98 -3.65 8.62
N ASP A 122 12.86 -2.50 7.96
CA ASP A 122 13.96 -1.93 7.17
C ASP A 122 14.97 -1.15 8.02
N CYS A 123 14.48 -0.42 9.01
CA CYS A 123 15.23 0.61 9.71
C CYS A 123 15.34 0.37 11.22
N GLN A 124 14.57 -0.58 11.77
CA GLN A 124 14.46 -0.87 13.20
C GLN A 124 14.10 0.39 14.03
N ILE A 125 13.27 1.24 13.45
CA ILE A 125 12.74 2.45 14.07
C ILE A 125 11.22 2.52 13.89
N ILE A 126 10.55 3.17 14.84
CA ILE A 126 9.14 3.51 14.76
C ILE A 126 9.03 5.03 14.58
N PRO A 127 8.65 5.55 13.40
CA PRO A 127 8.62 6.98 13.16
C PRO A 127 7.57 7.70 14.01
N ASP A 128 8.02 8.66 14.83
CA ASP A 128 7.13 9.46 15.70
C ASP A 128 6.06 10.23 14.93
N ILE A 129 6.36 10.64 13.70
CA ILE A 129 5.41 11.30 12.79
C ILE A 129 4.19 10.42 12.44
N ILE A 130 4.30 9.10 12.61
CA ILE A 130 3.20 8.15 12.41
C ILE A 130 2.66 7.67 13.77
N SER A 131 3.53 7.30 14.72
CA SER A 131 3.10 6.68 15.98
C SER A 131 2.35 7.64 16.89
N VAL A 132 2.81 8.88 17.05
CA VAL A 132 2.18 9.85 17.96
C VAL A 132 0.76 10.21 17.53
N PRO A 133 0.49 10.61 16.27
CA PRO A 133 -0.89 10.81 15.81
C PRO A 133 -1.74 9.54 15.91
N GLY A 134 -1.14 8.37 15.63
CA GLY A 134 -1.82 7.08 15.74
C GLY A 134 -2.33 6.81 17.15
N ILE A 135 -1.53 7.08 18.18
CA ILE A 135 -1.95 6.93 19.58
C ILE A 135 -3.18 7.79 19.86
N PHE A 136 -3.17 9.06 19.47
CA PHE A 136 -4.32 9.94 19.73
C PHE A 136 -5.59 9.50 19.00
N ILE A 137 -5.49 9.05 17.76
CA ILE A 137 -6.64 8.66 16.92
C ILE A 137 -7.24 7.31 17.33
N PHE A 138 -6.41 6.36 17.77
CA PHE A 138 -6.84 4.97 18.00
C PHE A 138 -6.88 4.54 19.47
N ALA A 139 -6.34 5.34 20.40
CA ALA A 139 -6.45 5.07 21.84
C ALA A 139 -7.65 5.75 22.52
N SER A 140 -8.49 6.45 21.75
CA SER A 140 -9.74 7.09 22.19
C SER A 140 -10.97 6.25 21.86
#